data_AF-A0A0U1DK73-F1
#
_entry.id   AF-A0A0U1DK73-F1
#
_cell.length_a   1.000
_cell.length_b   1.000
_cell.length_c   1.000
_cell.angle_alpha   90.00
_cell.angle_beta   90.00
_cell.angle_gamma   90.00
#
_symmetry.space_group_name_H-M   'P 1'
#
loop_
_entity.id
_entity.type
_entity.pdbx_description
1 polymer ?
#
loop_
_entity_poly.entity_id
_entity_poly.type
_entity_poly.pdbx_seq_one_letter_code
_entity_poly.pdbx_strand_id
1 'polypeptide(L)'
;MARIRDAAIAQYGQHGFSVGLRSIAEAAGVSAALVIHHFGSKEGLRKACDAHVAEVVREAKTESMQSSDPATWMAQMAEIESYAH
;
A
#
# COMPACT_ATOMS: atom_id res chain seq x y z
N MET A 1 -2.76 -6.12 -14.38
CA MET A 1 -3.01 -4.81 -13.72
C MET A 1 -2.10 -4.58 -12.53
N ALA A 2 -1.98 -5.57 -11.62
CA ALA A 2 -1.09 -5.51 -10.46
C ALA A 2 0.31 -4.97 -10.83
N ARG A 3 0.99 -5.53 -11.84
CA ARG A 3 2.32 -5.01 -12.28
C ARG A 3 2.35 -3.52 -12.64
N ILE A 4 1.34 -3.02 -13.34
CA ILE A 4 1.26 -1.59 -13.72
C ILE A 4 1.07 -0.72 -12.49
N ARG A 5 0.18 -1.14 -11.59
CA ARG A 5 -0.07 -0.47 -10.30
C ARG A 5 1.18 -0.49 -9.42
N ASP A 6 1.85 -1.63 -9.29
CA ASP A 6 3.02 -1.80 -8.42
C ASP A 6 4.19 -0.95 -8.94
N ALA A 7 4.41 -0.93 -10.27
CA ALA A 7 5.36 -0.03 -10.90
C ALA A 7 4.98 1.44 -10.68
N ALA A 8 3.70 1.80 -10.78
CA ALA A 8 3.23 3.16 -10.53
C ALA A 8 3.47 3.58 -9.07
N ILE A 9 3.16 2.72 -8.10
CA ILE A 9 3.42 2.97 -6.67
C ILE A 9 4.90 3.21 -6.42
N ALA A 10 5.78 2.36 -6.98
CA ALA A 10 7.22 2.52 -6.84
C ALA A 10 7.73 3.84 -7.46
N GLN A 11 7.27 4.16 -8.67
CA GLN A 11 7.65 5.39 -9.37
C GLN A 11 7.15 6.65 -8.65
N TYR A 12 5.91 6.65 -8.17
CA TYR A 12 5.37 7.75 -7.38
C TYR A 12 6.09 7.91 -6.04
N GLY A 13 6.47 6.81 -5.39
CA GLY A 13 7.24 6.85 -4.15
C GLY A 13 8.65 7.43 -4.31
N GLN A 14 9.32 7.14 -5.43
CA GLN A 14 10.70 7.60 -5.66
C GLN A 14 10.80 8.99 -6.28
N HIS A 15 9.88 9.34 -7.19
CA HIS A 15 9.98 10.53 -8.03
C HIS A 15 8.81 11.51 -7.84
N GLY A 16 7.87 11.19 -6.95
CA GLY A 16 6.65 11.95 -6.76
C GLY A 16 5.66 11.78 -7.92
N PHE A 17 4.62 12.60 -7.92
CA PHE A 17 3.47 12.40 -8.81
C PHE A 17 3.57 13.09 -10.18
N SER A 18 4.68 13.78 -10.43
CA SER A 18 4.97 14.38 -11.74
C SER A 18 5.24 13.32 -12.81
N VAL A 19 5.62 12.10 -12.41
CA VAL A 19 5.91 10.96 -13.30
C VAL A 19 4.79 10.76 -14.34
N GLY A 20 5.18 10.64 -15.60
CA GLY A 20 4.26 10.41 -16.72
C GLY A 20 3.88 8.93 -16.87
N LEU A 21 2.72 8.69 -17.50
CA LEU A 21 2.23 7.34 -17.84
C LEU A 21 3.24 6.52 -18.65
N ARG A 22 4.07 7.17 -19.47
CA ARG A 22 5.08 6.50 -20.30
C ARG A 22 6.20 5.88 -19.47
N SER A 23 6.74 6.62 -18.51
CA SER A 23 7.76 6.13 -17.56
C SER A 23 7.24 4.96 -16.73
N ILE A 24 5.97 5.03 -16.30
CA ILE A 24 5.32 3.94 -15.58
C ILE A 24 5.15 2.70 -16.47
N ALA A 25 4.72 2.90 -17.72
CA ALA A 25 4.55 1.81 -18.67
C ALA A 25 5.89 1.10 -18.97
N GLU A 26 6.96 1.87 -19.15
CA GLU A 26 8.33 1.36 -19.31
C GLU A 26 8.77 0.56 -18.08
N ALA A 27 8.61 1.10 -16.88
CA ALA A 27 8.93 0.41 -15.63
C ALA A 27 8.10 -0.88 -15.44
N ALA A 28 6.87 -0.91 -15.94
CA ALA A 28 5.98 -2.07 -15.90
C ALA A 28 6.21 -3.07 -17.05
N GLY A 29 7.06 -2.74 -18.03
CA GLY A 29 7.31 -3.56 -19.22
C GLY A 29 6.10 -3.69 -20.15
N VAL A 30 5.25 -2.66 -20.23
CA VAL A 30 4.04 -2.65 -21.06
C VAL A 30 3.96 -1.39 -21.94
N SER A 31 3.02 -1.36 -22.87
CA SER A 31 2.76 -0.15 -23.66
C SER A 31 1.92 0.86 -22.87
N ALA A 32 2.13 2.16 -23.12
CA ALA A 32 1.31 3.22 -22.53
C ALA A 32 -0.18 3.11 -22.94
N ALA A 33 -0.46 2.59 -24.14
CA ALA A 33 -1.81 2.31 -24.60
C ALA A 33 -2.50 1.25 -23.71
N LEU A 34 -1.79 0.21 -23.28
CA LEU A 34 -2.32 -0.80 -22.36
C LEU A 34 -2.63 -0.20 -20.99
N VAL A 35 -1.79 0.72 -20.50
CA VAL A 35 -2.06 1.45 -19.24
C VAL A 35 -3.35 2.28 -19.36
N ILE A 36 -3.50 3.05 -20.44
CA ILE A 36 -4.73 3.84 -20.68
C ILE A 36 -5.95 2.94 -20.83
N HIS A 37 -5.82 1.82 -21.54
CA HIS A 37 -6.92 0.89 -21.73
C HIS A 37 -7.44 0.33 -20.39
N HIS A 38 -6.56 0.08 -19.42
CA HIS A 38 -6.94 -0.49 -18.13
C HIS A 38 -7.35 0.53 -17.07
N PHE A 39 -6.73 1.71 -17.08
CA PHE A 39 -6.93 2.72 -16.02
C PHE A 39 -7.65 3.98 -16.50
N GLY A 40 -7.88 4.12 -17.80
CA GLY A 40 -8.54 5.25 -18.45
C GLY A 40 -7.66 6.51 -18.52
N SER A 41 -7.01 6.89 -17.42
CA SER A 41 -6.22 8.11 -17.31
C SER A 41 -5.10 7.99 -16.27
N LYS A 42 -4.21 8.98 -16.24
CA LYS A 42 -3.19 9.11 -15.18
C LYS A 42 -3.84 9.22 -13.80
N GLU A 43 -4.95 9.95 -13.70
CA GLU A 43 -5.70 10.09 -12.46
C GLU A 43 -6.41 8.80 -12.07
N GLY A 44 -6.98 8.06 -13.03
CA GLY A 44 -7.58 6.74 -12.79
C GLY A 44 -6.55 5.72 -12.29
N LEU A 45 -5.35 5.73 -12.87
CA LEU A 45 -4.23 4.92 -12.37
C LEU A 45 -3.86 5.30 -10.95
N ARG A 46 -3.83 6.60 -10.65
CA ARG A 46 -3.52 7.08 -9.31
C ARG A 46 -4.56 6.66 -8.27
N LYS A 47 -5.85 6.82 -8.58
CA LYS A 47 -6.95 6.33 -7.71
C LYS A 47 -6.83 4.84 -7.44
N ALA A 48 -6.45 4.04 -8.43
CA ALA A 48 -6.21 2.60 -8.25
C ALA A 48 -5.01 2.30 -7.35
N CYS A 49 -3.96 3.12 -7.40
CA CYS A 49 -2.83 3.02 -6.48
C CYS A 49 -3.25 3.37 -5.05
N ASP A 50 -3.94 4.51 -4.87
CA ASP A 50 -4.39 4.99 -3.57
C ASP A 50 -5.33 3.98 -2.89
N ALA A 51 -6.29 3.42 -3.65
CA ALA A 51 -7.19 2.39 -3.15
C ALA A 51 -6.44 1.12 -2.70
N HIS A 52 -5.42 0.70 -3.44
CA HIS A 52 -4.63 -0.46 -3.07
C HIS A 52 -3.76 -0.21 -1.83
N VAL A 53 -3.10 0.94 -1.73
CA VAL A 53 -2.28 1.28 -0.57
C VAL A 53 -3.15 1.38 0.69
N ALA A 54 -4.33 2.01 0.58
CA ALA A 54 -5.28 2.08 1.69
C ALA A 54 -5.71 0.68 2.17
N GLU A 55 -5.96 -0.24 1.23
CA GLU A 55 -6.32 -1.62 1.56
C GLU A 55 -5.19 -2.37 2.27
N VAL A 56 -3.97 -2.29 1.73
CA VAL A 56 -2.79 -2.93 2.35
C VAL A 56 -2.55 -2.41 3.77
N VAL A 57 -2.70 -1.10 3.98
CA VAL A 57 -2.58 -0.49 5.33
C VAL A 57 -3.69 -0.98 6.26
N ARG A 58 -4.92 -1.10 5.75
CA ARG A 58 -6.07 -1.61 6.52
C ARG A 58 -5.88 -3.06 6.93
N GLU A 59 -5.41 -3.90 6.01
CA GLU A 59 -5.09 -5.31 6.24
C GLU A 59 -3.98 -5.44 7.29
N ALA A 60 -2.85 -4.76 7.11
CA ALA A 60 -1.73 -4.80 8.06
C ALA A 60 -2.15 -4.35 9.48
N LYS A 61 -2.98 -3.29 9.58
CA LYS A 61 -3.53 -2.85 10.86
C LYS A 61 -4.44 -3.92 11.49
N THR A 62 -5.28 -4.56 10.68
CA THR A 62 -6.20 -5.62 11.15
C THR A 62 -5.42 -6.82 11.65
N GLU A 63 -4.42 -7.27 10.89
CA GLU A 63 -3.51 -8.35 11.30
C GLU A 63 -2.79 -8.02 12.60
N SER A 64 -2.29 -6.80 12.79
CA SER A 64 -1.65 -6.41 14.06
C SER A 64 -2.61 -6.45 15.26
N MET A 65 -3.88 -6.06 15.07
CA MET A 65 -4.90 -6.13 16.11
C MET A 65 -5.29 -7.59 16.42
N GLN A 66 -5.27 -8.48 15.43
CA GLN A 66 -5.56 -9.91 15.62
C GLN A 66 -4.35 -10.70 16.16
N SER A 67 -3.14 -10.28 15.79
CA SER A 67 -1.86 -10.82 16.27
C SER A 67 -1.49 -10.31 17.67
N SER A 68 -2.27 -9.40 18.24
CA SER A 68 -2.25 -9.12 19.67
C SER A 68 -2.74 -10.38 20.39
N ASP A 69 -1.86 -11.37 20.53
CA ASP A 69 -2.12 -12.59 21.28
C ASP A 69 -2.65 -12.18 22.65
N PRO A 70 -3.83 -12.66 23.08
CA PRO A 70 -4.34 -12.40 24.42
C PRO A 70 -3.31 -12.70 25.51
N ALA A 71 -2.43 -13.69 25.32
CA ALA A 71 -1.32 -13.97 26.23
C ALA A 71 -0.26 -12.85 26.25
N THR A 72 0.04 -12.24 25.11
CA THR A 72 0.95 -11.08 25.01
C THR A 72 0.34 -9.84 25.67
N TRP A 73 -0.96 -9.59 25.44
CA TRP A 73 -1.69 -8.50 26.09
C TRP A 73 -1.79 -8.71 27.62
N MET A 74 -2.11 -9.93 28.07
CA MET A 74 -2.18 -10.28 29.49
C MET A 74 -0.82 -10.19 30.19
N ALA A 75 0.26 -10.63 29.54
CA ALA A 75 1.62 -10.48 30.05
C ALA A 75 2.01 -8.99 30.20
N GLN A 76 1.64 -8.15 29.23
CA GLN A 76 1.86 -6.69 29.31
C GLN A 76 1.07 -6.03 30.45
N MET A 77 -0.16 -6.46 30.72
CA MET A 77 -0.96 -5.92 31.84
C MET A 77 -0.40 -6.32 33.22
N ALA A 78 0.09 -7.56 33.37
CA ALA A 78 0.69 -8.02 34.62
C ALA A 78 1.96 -7.23 35.00
N GLU A 79 2.73 -6.75 34.02
CA GLU A 79 3.87 -5.87 34.30
C GLU A 79 3.45 -4.48 34.80
N ILE A 80 2.33 -3.93 34.32
CA ILE A 80 1.84 -2.61 34.73
C ILE A 80 1.42 -2.60 36.21
N GLU A 81 0.85 -3.70 36.73
CA GLU A 81 0.51 -3.83 38.15
C GLU A 81 1.75 -3.85 39.06
N SER A 82 2.91 -4.29 38.56
CA SER A 82 4.16 -4.34 39.35
C SER A 82 4.79 -2.96 39.61
N TYR A 83 4.41 -1.93 38.85
CA TYR A 83 4.86 -0.54 39.04
C TYR A 83 3.90 0.29 39.91
N ALA A 84 2.79 -0.29 40.36
CA ALA A 84 1.79 0.36 41.21
C ALA A 84 1.99 0.10 42.72
N HIS A 85 3.13 -0.48 43.13
CA HIS A 85 3.54 -0.63 44.53
C HIS A 85 4.89 0.04 44.77
#